data_AF-A0A3D1N7M7-F1
#
_entry.id   AF-A0A3D1N7M7-F1
#
_cell.length_a   1.000
_cell.length_b   1.000
_cell.length_c   1.000
_cell.angle_alpha   90.00
_cell.angle_beta   90.00
_cell.angle_gamma   90.00
#
_symmetry.space_group_name_H-M   'P 1'
#
loop_
_entity.id
_entity.type
_entity.pdbx_description
1 polymer ?
#
loop_
_entity_poly.entity_id
_entity_poly.type
_entity_poly.pdbx_seq_one_letter_code
_entity_poly.pdbx_strand_id
1 'polypeptide(L)' 'MNKQEFLDVIRDQFLEDDISVITFDVNFRNLDSWDSLTGMAILTVIEDDYKVIVPVEEFKKIITIDQLYDYVISKKQ' A
#
# COMPACT_ATOMS: atom_id res chain seq x y z
N MET A 1 -4.42 2.45 -14.39
CA MET A 1 -4.27 1.91 -13.02
C MET A 1 -5.48 2.37 -12.23
N ASN A 2 -6.40 1.46 -11.91
CA ASN A 2 -7.59 1.83 -11.16
C ASN A 2 -7.31 1.80 -9.67
N LYS A 3 -7.91 2.73 -8.93
CA LYS A 3 -7.79 2.83 -7.48
C LYS A 3 -8.24 1.55 -6.77
N GLN A 4 -9.29 0.91 -7.31
CA GLN A 4 -9.84 -0.36 -6.81
C GLN A 4 -8.84 -1.53 -6.95
N GLU A 5 -8.20 -1.66 -8.12
CA GLU A 5 -7.20 -2.73 -8.34
C GLU A 5 -6.01 -2.56 -7.39
N PHE A 6 -5.55 -1.33 -7.18
CA PHE A 6 -4.49 -1.05 -6.22
C PHE A 6 -4.86 -1.49 -4.81
N LEU A 7 -6.07 -1.16 -4.36
CA LEU A 7 -6.55 -1.55 -3.05
C LEU A 7 -6.59 -3.07 -2.90
N ASP A 8 -7.05 -3.78 -3.93
CA ASP A 8 -7.13 -5.24 -3.93
C ASP A 8 -5.75 -5.90 -3.82
N VAL A 9 -4.79 -5.41 -4.60
CA VAL A 9 -3.39 -5.86 -4.54
C VAL A 9 -2.78 -5.63 -3.16
N ILE A 10 -3.05 -4.46 -2.56
CA ILE A 10 -2.57 -4.14 -1.21
C ILE A 10 -3.21 -5.07 -0.19
N ARG A 11 -4.52 -5.32 -0.29
CA ARG A 11 -5.27 -6.23 0.59
C ARG A 11 -4.70 -7.65 0.57
N ASP A 12 -4.29 -8.14 -0.59
CA ASP A 12 -3.66 -9.45 -0.75
C ASP A 12 -2.35 -9.59 0.05
N GLN A 13 -1.66 -8.48 0.33
CA GLN A 13 -0.43 -8.50 1.14
C GLN A 13 -0.70 -8.62 2.64
N PHE A 14 -1.93 -8.38 3.10
CA PHE A 14 -2.31 -8.53 4.50
C PHE A 14 -2.81 -9.96 4.75
N LEU A 15 -2.29 -10.60 5.80
CA LEU A 15 -2.52 -12.02 6.06
C LEU A 15 -3.85 -12.30 6.81
N GLU A 16 -4.30 -11.41 7.69
CA GLU A 16 -5.35 -11.73 8.68
C GLU A 16 -6.41 -10.64 8.88
N ASP A 17 -6.32 -9.49 8.20
CA ASP A 17 -7.29 -8.42 8.38
C ASP A 17 -8.57 -8.68 7.57
N ASP A 18 -9.72 -8.42 8.19
CA ASP A 18 -11.00 -8.33 7.50
C ASP A 18 -10.85 -7.33 6.35
N ILE A 19 -10.88 -7.82 5.11
CA ILE A 19 -10.70 -7.00 3.89
C ILE A 19 -11.64 -5.76 3.89
N SER A 20 -12.76 -5.89 4.61
CA SER A 20 -13.73 -4.83 4.91
C SER A 20 -13.16 -3.63 5.67
N VAL A 21 -12.17 -3.80 6.55
CA VAL A 21 -11.53 -2.70 7.29
C VAL A 21 -10.45 -2.00 6.47
N ILE A 22 -9.85 -2.72 5.51
CA ILE A 22 -8.84 -2.18 4.61
C ILE A 22 -9.53 -1.30 3.56
N THR A 23 -9.61 0.00 3.83
CA THR A 23 -10.19 1.02 2.94
C THR A 23 -9.15 2.07 2.58
N PHE A 24 -9.44 2.97 1.63
CA PHE A 24 -8.47 3.99 1.24
C PHE A 24 -8.07 4.93 2.37
N ASP A 25 -9.02 5.26 3.25
CA ASP A 25 -8.83 6.19 4.36
C ASP A 25 -8.29 5.52 5.62
N VAL A 26 -8.24 4.17 5.65
CA VAL A 26 -7.75 3.47 6.83
C VAL A 26 -6.27 3.74 7.05
N ASN A 27 -5.89 3.97 8.30
CA ASN A 27 -4.49 3.94 8.68
C ASN A 27 -4.03 2.48 8.75
N PHE A 28 -3.47 2.00 7.64
CA PHE A 28 -3.01 0.62 7.52
C PHE A 28 -1.86 0.30 8.48
N ARG A 29 -1.14 1.31 9.01
CA ARG A 29 -0.05 1.11 9.98
C ARG A 29 -0.52 0.83 11.41
N ASN A 30 -1.79 1.13 11.69
CA ASN A 30 -2.42 0.86 12.98
C ASN A 30 -3.19 -0.47 12.99
N LEU A 31 -3.24 -1.18 11.86
CA LEU A 31 -3.86 -2.50 11.78
C LEU A 31 -3.00 -3.52 12.53
N ASP A 32 -3.64 -4.49 13.16
CA ASP A 32 -2.93 -5.54 13.89
C ASP A 32 -2.13 -6.44 12.92
N SER A 33 -2.61 -6.64 11.69
CA SER A 33 -1.87 -7.37 10.65
C SER A 33 -0.77 -6.55 9.97
N TRP A 34 -0.50 -5.32 10.43
CA TRP A 34 0.58 -4.51 9.89
C TRP A 34 1.92 -4.88 10.52
N ASP A 35 2.83 -5.34 9.67
CA ASP A 35 4.21 -5.59 10.04
C ASP A 35 5.20 -5.04 9.03
N SER A 36 6.49 -5.01 9.42
CA SER A 36 7.58 -4.63 8.51
C SER A 36 7.64 -5.52 7.27
N LEU A 37 7.19 -6.78 7.38
CA LEU A 37 7.08 -7.71 6.26
C LEU A 37 6.01 -7.27 5.26
N THR A 38 4.79 -6.98 5.75
CA THR A 38 3.66 -6.48 4.95
C THR A 38 4.04 -5.21 4.19
N GLY A 39 4.73 -4.28 4.87
CA GLY A 39 5.25 -3.07 4.23
C GLY A 39 6.25 -3.35 3.11
N MET A 40 7.17 -4.30 3.30
CA MET A 40 8.12 -4.70 2.26
C MET A 40 7.44 -5.41 1.09
N ALA A 41 6.42 -6.24 1.36
CA ALA A 41 5.65 -6.93 0.34
C ALA A 41 4.91 -5.93 -0.55
N ILE A 42 4.23 -4.95 0.06
CA ILE A 42 3.59 -3.83 -0.65
C ILE A 42 4.60 -3.08 -1.54
N LEU A 43 5.78 -2.71 -1.00
CA LEU A 43 6.81 -2.02 -1.77
C LEU A 43 7.28 -2.85 -2.96
N THR A 44 7.50 -4.14 -2.76
CA THR A 44 7.94 -5.09 -3.79
C THR A 44 6.90 -5.21 -4.91
N VAL A 45 5.63 -5.36 -4.53
CA VAL A 45 4.54 -5.48 -5.51
C VAL A 45 4.36 -4.18 -6.28
N ILE A 46 4.50 -3.02 -5.63
CA ILE A 46 4.44 -1.73 -6.32
C ILE A 46 5.60 -1.57 -7.31
N GLU A 47 6.81 -1.98 -6.91
CA GLU A 47 7.98 -1.97 -7.79
C GLU A 47 7.80 -2.94 -8.96
N ASP A 48 7.26 -4.13 -8.75
CA ASP A 48 7.10 -5.11 -9.82
C ASP A 48 5.95 -4.75 -10.78
N ASP A 49 4.78 -4.46 -10.24
CA ASP A 49 3.53 -4.23 -10.98
C ASP A 49 3.48 -2.82 -11.60
N TYR A 50 3.98 -1.83 -10.87
CA TYR A 50 3.92 -0.42 -11.30
C TYR A 50 5.26 0.15 -11.74
N LYS A 51 6.39 -0.56 -11.56
CA LYS A 51 7.75 -0.06 -11.86
C LYS A 51 8.05 1.27 -11.14
N VAL A 52 7.43 1.47 -9.98
CA VAL A 52 7.64 2.64 -9.11
C VAL A 52 8.38 2.19 -7.85
N ILE A 53 9.54 2.78 -7.60
CA ILE A 53 10.30 2.55 -6.38
C ILE A 53 9.88 3.60 -5.36
N VAL A 54 9.22 3.16 -4.28
CA VAL A 54 8.85 4.04 -3.17
C VAL A 54 9.93 3.98 -2.10
N PRO A 55 10.68 5.07 -1.84
CA PRO A 55 11.71 5.08 -0.81
C PRO A 55 11.11 4.80 0.57
N VAL A 56 11.81 4.04 1.42
CA VAL A 56 11.33 3.73 2.79
C VAL A 56 11.04 5.01 3.60
N GLU A 57 11.81 6.09 3.39
CA GLU A 57 11.58 7.38 4.05
C GLU A 57 10.26 8.03 3.65
N GLU A 58 9.88 7.92 2.38
CA GLU A 58 8.60 8.43 1.87
C GLU A 58 7.47 7.50 2.29
N PHE A 59 7.68 6.18 2.19
CA PHE A 59 6.74 5.19 2.64
C PHE A 59 6.38 5.39 4.11
N LYS A 60 7.36 5.67 4.98
CA LYS A 60 7.14 5.98 6.41
C LYS A 60 6.21 7.18 6.64
N LYS A 61 6.16 8.15 5.73
CA LYS A 61 5.24 9.30 5.81
C LYS A 61 3.82 8.94 5.37
N ILE A 62 3.69 7.91 4.56
CA ILE A 62 2.43 7.41 4.04
C ILE A 62 1.77 6.53 5.09
N ILE A 63 0.59 6.94 5.54
CA ILE A 63 -0.17 6.26 6.60
C ILE A 63 -1.45 5.60 6.07
N THR A 64 -1.98 6.08 4.95
CA THR A 64 -3.21 5.56 4.32
C THR A 64 -2.95 5.05 2.91
N ILE A 65 -3.79 4.13 2.45
CA ILE A 65 -3.66 3.55 1.10
C ILE A 65 -3.93 4.63 0.04
N ASP A 66 -4.79 5.60 0.34
CA ASP A 66 -5.03 6.76 -0.52
C ASP A 66 -3.74 7.54 -0.82
N GLN A 67 -2.98 7.88 0.23
CA GLN A 67 -1.70 8.57 0.10
C GLN A 67 -0.68 7.73 -0.67
N LEU A 68 -0.67 6.41 -0.45
CA LEU A 68 0.21 5.51 -1.19
C LEU A 68 -0.11 5.50 -2.68
N TYR A 69 -1.39 5.40 -3.02
CA TYR A 69 -1.85 5.43 -4.40
C TYR A 69 -1.51 6.76 -5.07
N ASP A 70 -1.79 7.88 -4.42
CA ASP A 70 -1.49 9.22 -4.95
C ASP A 70 0.02 9.39 -5.22
N TYR A 71 0.86 8.93 -4.29
CA TYR A 71 2.31 8.92 -4.45
C TYR A 71 2.75 8.11 -5.68
N VAL A 72 2.25 6.87 -5.81
CA VAL A 72 2.59 5.98 -6.92
C VAL A 72 2.17 6.57 -8.26
N ILE A 73 0.95 7.11 -8.35
CA ILE A 73 0.44 7.76 -9.57
C ILE A 73 1.24 9.01 -9.90
N SER A 74 1.61 9.82 -8.91
CA SER A 74 2.44 11.01 -9.12
C SER A 74 3.85 10.68 -9.61
N LYS A 75 4.36 9.48 -9.34
CA LYS A 75 5.70 9.03 -9.78
C LYS A 75 5.70 8.27 -11.10
N LYS A 76 4.57 7.71 -11.52
CA LYS A 76 4.38 6.92 -12.76
C LYS A 76 4.33 7.80 -14.04
N GLN A 77 5.09 8.89 -14.08
CA GLN A 77 5.07 9.87 -15.17
C GLN A 77 5.73 9.36 -16.45
#